data_AF-A0A7W0W236-F1
#
_entry.id   AF-A0A7W0W236-F1
#
_cell.length_a   1.000
_cell.length_b   1.000
_cell.length_c   1.000
_cell.angle_alpha   90.00
_cell.angle_beta   90.00
_cell.angle_gamma   90.00
#
_symmetry.space_group_name_H-M   'P 1'
#
loop_
_entity.id
_entity.type
_entity.pdbx_description
1 polymer ?
#
loop_
_entity_poly.entity_id
_entity_poly.type
_entity_poly.pdbx_seq_one_letter_code
_entity_poly.pdbx_strand_id
1 'polypeptide(L)'
;MLRVHPIIPFSVVLLAACGGGSELSGPGPSGDAVSTVVVTAASSSLQVGQTIQFSAEARNSRGEIVSAGQPSWSVSPANVASIDSKGLVTALASGTANVKATIQSVSGNLAVPVMDVGIPTIASVFMPGNSFSPFNLSVKVNGTVRFEFPSAPHNVIFNSKPGVPADIQFTSNETVSRIFSTVGTFPYDCTVHPGMSGQVTVVR
;
A
#
# COMPACT_ATOMS: atom_id res chain seq x y z
N MET A 1 -37.68 -13.63 101.97
CA MET A 1 -36.44 -13.13 101.31
C MET A 1 -36.88 -12.46 100.01
N LEU A 2 -37.43 -11.25 100.02
CA LEU A 2 -36.76 -9.94 99.99
C LEU A 2 -35.74 -9.80 98.83
N ARG A 3 -36.15 -9.17 97.72
CA ARG A 3 -35.49 -7.95 97.22
C ARG A 3 -36.34 -7.22 96.17
N VAL A 4 -36.42 -5.91 96.32
CA VAL A 4 -37.20 -4.91 95.60
C VAL A 4 -36.17 -3.89 95.04
N HIS A 5 -36.19 -3.67 93.71
CA HIS A 5 -35.81 -2.46 92.89
C HIS A 5 -34.39 -1.84 93.02
N PRO A 6 -33.81 -1.06 92.05
CA PRO A 6 -34.47 -0.10 91.12
C PRO A 6 -33.89 0.06 89.68
N ILE A 7 -34.54 0.98 88.95
CA ILE A 7 -34.29 1.54 87.61
C ILE A 7 -33.06 2.46 87.59
N ILE A 8 -32.24 2.45 86.53
CA ILE A 8 -31.50 3.63 86.02
C ILE A 8 -31.44 3.56 84.47
N PRO A 9 -31.81 4.64 83.75
CA PRO A 9 -31.78 4.72 82.29
C PRO A 9 -30.36 5.04 81.80
N PHE A 10 -29.94 4.48 80.66
CA PHE A 10 -28.75 4.93 79.97
C PHE A 10 -29.16 5.75 78.74
N SER A 11 -29.22 7.06 78.93
CA SER A 11 -29.21 8.03 77.83
C SER A 11 -27.84 7.98 77.17
N VAL A 12 -27.81 7.63 75.89
CA VAL A 12 -26.68 7.92 75.00
C VAL A 12 -27.13 9.03 74.06
N VAL A 13 -26.58 10.22 74.28
CA VAL A 13 -26.56 11.33 73.32
C VAL A 13 -25.20 11.28 72.65
N LEU A 14 -25.12 11.09 71.33
CA LEU A 14 -23.94 11.52 70.57
C LEU A 14 -24.22 11.62 69.06
N LEU A 15 -24.12 12.88 68.59
CA LEU A 15 -23.70 13.41 67.29
C LEU A 15 -24.46 13.01 66.01
N ALA A 16 -25.10 14.04 65.42
CA ALA A 16 -25.32 14.13 63.99
C ALA A 16 -23.97 14.06 63.22
N ALA A 17 -23.91 13.21 62.21
CA ALA A 17 -22.98 13.34 61.10
C ALA A 17 -23.75 13.11 59.80
N CYS A 18 -23.81 14.14 58.98
CA CYS A 18 -24.27 14.12 57.60
C CYS A 18 -23.30 13.25 56.78
N GLY A 19 -23.83 12.25 56.08
CA GLY A 19 -23.08 11.44 55.13
C GLY A 19 -23.96 11.17 53.93
N GLY A 20 -24.01 12.13 53.00
CA GLY A 20 -24.65 11.96 51.70
C GLY A 20 -24.03 10.79 50.96
N GLY A 21 -24.79 9.71 50.82
CA GLY A 21 -24.47 8.62 49.91
C GLY A 21 -24.54 9.15 48.50
N SER A 22 -23.38 9.37 47.90
CA SER A 22 -23.20 9.86 46.54
C SER A 22 -24.01 9.00 45.58
N GLU A 23 -24.96 9.62 44.88
CA GLU A 23 -25.47 9.07 43.65
C GLU A 23 -24.31 8.94 42.66
N LEU A 24 -23.73 7.74 42.56
CA LEU A 24 -22.87 7.36 41.45
C LEU A 24 -23.74 7.04 40.23
N SER A 25 -24.52 8.03 39.79
CA SER A 25 -25.23 8.03 38.51
C SER A 25 -24.33 8.67 37.45
N GLY A 26 -23.08 8.21 37.35
CA GLY A 26 -22.29 8.42 36.15
C GLY A 26 -22.66 7.32 35.15
N PRO A 27 -22.90 7.62 33.86
CA PRO A 27 -22.99 6.56 32.87
C PRO A 27 -21.63 5.83 32.90
N GLY A 28 -21.62 4.60 33.41
CA GLY A 28 -20.45 3.73 33.27
C GLY A 28 -20.09 3.62 31.79
N PRO A 29 -18.80 3.47 31.43
CA PRO A 29 -18.41 3.37 30.02
C PRO A 29 -19.27 2.28 29.37
N SER A 30 -20.13 2.69 28.44
CA SER A 30 -20.94 1.75 27.68
C SER A 30 -19.98 0.76 27.05
N GLY A 31 -20.20 -0.54 27.24
CA GLY A 31 -19.33 -1.61 26.75
C GLY A 31 -19.11 -1.62 25.23
N ASP A 32 -19.71 -0.68 24.51
CA ASP A 32 -19.65 -0.47 23.06
C ASP A 32 -18.85 0.79 22.65
N ALA A 33 -18.21 1.47 23.60
CA ALA A 33 -17.34 2.60 23.29
C ALA A 33 -16.12 2.13 22.46
N VAL A 34 -15.74 2.91 21.44
CA VAL A 34 -14.56 2.62 20.62
C VAL A 34 -13.32 2.68 21.50
N SER A 35 -12.56 1.59 21.52
CA SER A 35 -11.30 1.49 22.26
C SER A 35 -10.11 1.37 21.32
N THR A 36 -10.26 0.71 20.16
CA THR A 36 -9.20 0.56 19.17
C THR A 36 -9.75 0.70 17.76
N VAL A 37 -8.90 1.11 16.82
CA VAL A 37 -9.18 1.09 15.38
C VAL A 37 -8.12 0.23 14.71
N VAL A 38 -8.55 -0.83 14.03
CA VAL A 38 -7.67 -1.74 13.29
C VAL A 38 -7.66 -1.32 11.83
N VAL A 39 -6.49 -1.02 11.27
CA VAL A 39 -6.31 -0.64 9.86
C VAL A 39 -5.73 -1.82 9.10
N THR A 40 -6.33 -2.15 7.96
CA THR A 40 -5.91 -3.24 7.07
C THR A 40 -5.79 -2.75 5.64
N ALA A 41 -5.00 -3.47 4.82
CA ALA A 41 -4.80 -3.19 3.41
C ALA A 41 -4.83 -4.49 2.61
N ALA A 42 -5.24 -4.41 1.33
CA ALA A 42 -5.32 -5.58 0.45
C ALA A 42 -3.96 -6.20 0.05
N SER A 43 -2.85 -5.52 0.37
CA SER A 43 -1.47 -5.90 0.07
C SER A 43 -0.52 -5.28 1.09
N SER A 44 0.60 -5.94 1.36
CA SER A 44 1.65 -5.49 2.28
C SER A 44 2.66 -4.53 1.63
N SER A 45 2.56 -4.26 0.33
CA SER A 45 3.43 -3.32 -0.39
C SER A 45 2.71 -2.71 -1.59
N LEU A 46 3.17 -1.54 -2.03
CA LEU A 46 2.66 -0.83 -3.20
C LEU A 46 3.80 -0.48 -4.15
N GLN A 47 3.54 -0.44 -5.46
CA GLN A 47 4.49 0.08 -6.44
C GLN A 47 4.11 1.52 -6.79
N VAL A 48 5.09 2.37 -7.13
CA VAL A 48 4.82 3.73 -7.62
C VAL A 48 3.80 3.70 -8.77
N GLY A 49 2.75 4.52 -8.68
CA GLY A 49 1.65 4.59 -9.65
C GLY A 49 0.50 3.60 -9.42
N GLN A 50 0.66 2.62 -8.53
CA GLN A 50 -0.42 1.69 -8.17
C GLN A 50 -1.36 2.28 -7.12
N THR A 51 -2.57 1.72 -7.05
CA THR A 51 -3.55 2.02 -6.01
C THR A 51 -3.86 0.80 -5.15
N ILE A 52 -4.21 1.02 -3.89
CA ILE A 52 -4.60 -0.03 -2.95
C ILE A 52 -5.72 0.46 -2.03
N GLN A 53 -6.69 -0.40 -1.76
CA GLN A 53 -7.77 -0.11 -0.82
C GLN A 53 -7.33 -0.41 0.61
N PHE A 54 -7.52 0.55 1.50
CA PHE A 54 -7.44 0.37 2.95
C PHE A 54 -8.83 0.27 3.56
N SER A 55 -8.93 -0.46 4.67
CA SER A 55 -10.15 -0.56 5.48
C SER A 55 -9.81 -0.34 6.96
N ALA A 56 -10.81 0.11 7.73
CA ALA A 56 -10.66 0.35 9.16
C ALA A 56 -11.88 -0.18 9.92
N GLU A 57 -11.64 -0.90 11.01
CA GLU A 57 -12.67 -1.45 11.90
C GLU A 57 -12.48 -0.92 13.32
N ALA A 58 -13.55 -0.39 13.92
CA ALA A 58 -13.57 0.02 15.32
C ALA A 58 -13.90 -1.18 16.21
N ARG A 59 -13.20 -1.31 17.34
CA ARG A 59 -13.46 -2.35 18.35
C ARG A 59 -13.56 -1.77 19.75
N ASN A 60 -14.43 -2.35 20.57
CA ASN A 60 -14.55 -2.00 22.00
C ASN A 60 -13.41 -2.61 22.83
N SER A 61 -13.43 -2.35 24.14
CA SER A 61 -12.41 -2.87 25.09
C SER A 61 -12.41 -4.39 25.23
N ARG A 62 -13.48 -5.08 24.79
CA ARG A 62 -13.57 -6.55 24.72
C ARG A 62 -13.06 -7.12 23.40
N GLY A 63 -12.68 -6.26 22.45
CA GLY A 63 -12.21 -6.65 21.11
C GLY A 63 -13.35 -6.96 20.12
N GLU A 64 -14.60 -6.70 20.49
CA GLU A 64 -15.77 -6.88 19.61
C GLU A 64 -15.88 -5.70 18.64
N ILE A 65 -16.31 -5.97 17.40
CA ILE A 65 -16.52 -4.93 16.39
C ILE A 65 -17.71 -4.05 16.78
N VAL A 66 -17.54 -2.73 16.69
CA VAL A 66 -18.59 -1.75 16.98
C VAL A 66 -18.84 -0.84 15.79
N SER A 67 -20.12 -0.56 15.50
CA SER A 67 -20.51 0.38 14.46
C SER A 67 -20.40 1.82 14.97
N ALA A 68 -19.30 2.49 14.65
CA ALA A 68 -18.95 3.79 15.24
C ALA A 68 -18.78 4.94 14.21
N GLY A 69 -19.38 4.79 13.03
CA GLY A 69 -19.29 5.76 11.93
C GLY A 69 -18.20 5.42 10.92
N GLN A 70 -18.00 6.33 9.97
CA GLN A 70 -17.01 6.15 8.90
C GLN A 70 -15.62 6.63 9.34
N PRO A 71 -14.53 5.97 8.90
CA PRO A 71 -13.18 6.44 9.16
C PRO A 71 -12.89 7.74 8.42
N SER A 72 -12.23 8.65 9.13
CA SER A 72 -11.48 9.75 8.52
C SER A 72 -10.05 9.30 8.25
N TRP A 73 -9.60 9.54 7.02
CA TRP A 73 -8.32 9.03 6.52
C TRP A 73 -7.27 10.12 6.41
N SER A 74 -6.02 9.76 6.68
CA SER A 74 -4.85 10.56 6.28
C SER A 74 -3.67 9.66 5.97
N VAL A 75 -2.71 10.19 5.20
CA VAL A 75 -1.48 9.48 4.83
C VAL A 75 -0.28 10.41 4.98
N SER A 76 0.86 9.86 5.40
CA SER A 76 2.12 10.58 5.45
C SER A 76 3.31 9.70 5.02
N PRO A 77 4.34 10.29 4.38
CA PRO A 77 4.39 11.67 3.92
C PRO A 77 3.62 11.85 2.59
N ALA A 78 3.04 13.02 2.35
CA ALA A 78 2.14 13.28 1.22
C ALA A 78 2.83 13.25 -0.17
N ASN A 79 4.16 13.28 -0.21
CA ASN A 79 4.92 13.09 -1.45
C ASN A 79 5.16 11.61 -1.79
N VAL A 80 4.91 10.68 -0.85
CA VAL A 80 5.05 9.23 -1.08
C VAL A 80 3.72 8.61 -1.49
N ALA A 81 2.62 9.07 -0.91
CA ALA A 81 1.28 8.59 -1.25
C ALA A 81 0.19 9.64 -1.00
N SER A 82 -0.94 9.50 -1.68
CA SER A 82 -2.19 10.20 -1.38
C SER A 82 -3.28 9.19 -0.98
N ILE A 83 -4.30 9.64 -0.25
CA ILE A 83 -5.45 8.82 0.15
C ILE A 83 -6.74 9.63 -0.06
N ASP A 84 -7.78 8.99 -0.59
CA ASP A 84 -9.11 9.61 -0.73
C ASP A 84 -9.99 9.39 0.52
N SER A 85 -11.19 9.97 0.53
CA SER A 85 -12.15 9.84 1.63
C SER A 85 -12.72 8.43 1.80
N LYS A 86 -12.52 7.54 0.83
CA LYS A 86 -12.96 6.13 0.85
C LYS A 86 -11.83 5.18 1.25
N GLY A 87 -10.63 5.69 1.55
CA GLY A 87 -9.47 4.88 1.92
C GLY A 87 -8.71 4.28 0.73
N LEU A 88 -8.92 4.78 -0.49
CA LEU A 88 -8.14 4.39 -1.65
C LEU A 88 -6.82 5.17 -1.66
N VAL A 89 -5.71 4.47 -1.50
CA VAL A 89 -4.36 5.02 -1.51
C VAL A 89 -3.76 4.94 -2.90
N THR A 90 -3.13 6.03 -3.38
CA THR A 90 -2.31 6.07 -4.59
C THR A 90 -0.84 6.26 -4.22
N ALA A 91 0.05 5.40 -4.71
CA ALA A 91 1.49 5.57 -4.55
C ALA A 91 2.04 6.62 -5.52
N LEU A 92 2.79 7.58 -4.99
CA LEU A 92 3.36 8.71 -5.73
C LEU A 92 4.88 8.58 -5.90
N ALA A 93 5.58 8.08 -4.89
CA ALA A 93 7.03 7.92 -4.90
C ALA A 93 7.47 6.78 -3.98
N SER A 94 8.67 6.24 -4.20
CA SER A 94 9.26 5.23 -3.31
C SER A 94 9.42 5.78 -1.89
N GLY A 95 9.18 4.93 -0.89
CA GLY A 95 9.27 5.29 0.52
C GLY A 95 8.37 4.40 1.38
N THR A 96 7.89 4.94 2.49
CA THR A 96 6.91 4.25 3.34
C THR A 96 5.69 5.15 3.53
N ALA A 97 4.52 4.67 3.11
CA ALA A 97 3.25 5.34 3.32
C ALA A 97 2.67 4.93 4.66
N ASN A 98 2.52 5.86 5.59
CA ASN A 98 1.87 5.67 6.88
C ASN A 98 0.41 6.09 6.76
N VAL A 99 -0.48 5.13 6.67
CA VAL A 99 -1.92 5.37 6.58
C VAL A 99 -2.51 5.37 7.97
N LYS A 100 -3.29 6.41 8.27
CA LYS A 100 -4.00 6.58 9.52
C LYS A 100 -5.50 6.61 9.25
N ALA A 101 -6.25 5.82 10.03
CA ALA A 101 -7.70 5.93 10.10
C ALA A 101 -8.09 6.44 11.49
N THR A 102 -9.01 7.40 11.57
CA THR A 102 -9.60 7.87 12.82
C THR A 102 -11.11 7.67 12.78
N ILE A 103 -11.65 6.93 13.74
CA ILE A 103 -13.09 6.74 13.95
C ILE A 103 -13.40 7.36 15.31
N GLN A 104 -14.29 8.36 15.33
CA GLN A 104 -14.49 9.24 16.49
C GLN A 104 -13.17 9.91 16.92
N SER A 105 -12.70 9.67 18.15
CA SER A 105 -11.41 10.18 18.66
C SER A 105 -10.29 9.14 18.67
N VAL A 106 -10.57 7.90 18.24
CA VAL A 106 -9.62 6.78 18.30
C VAL A 106 -8.98 6.57 16.93
N SER A 107 -7.67 6.35 16.92
CA SER A 107 -6.88 6.21 15.70
C SER A 107 -6.21 4.84 15.60
N GLY A 108 -6.07 4.36 14.38
CA GLY A 108 -5.24 3.22 14.01
C GLY A 108 -4.30 3.60 12.86
N ASN A 109 -3.18 2.89 12.76
CA ASN A 109 -2.14 3.18 11.78
C ASN A 109 -1.62 1.89 11.13
N LEU A 110 -1.35 1.95 9.83
CA LEU A 110 -0.66 0.89 9.09
C LEU A 110 0.37 1.52 8.14
N ALA A 111 1.62 1.09 8.26
CA ALA A 111 2.69 1.48 7.37
C ALA A 111 2.80 0.48 6.21
N VAL A 112 2.85 0.97 4.97
CA VAL A 112 3.03 0.16 3.77
C VAL A 112 4.22 0.68 2.97
N PRO A 113 5.24 -0.15 2.67
CA PRO A 113 6.33 0.24 1.79
C PRO A 113 5.82 0.49 0.37
N VAL A 114 6.25 1.61 -0.19
CA VAL A 114 6.10 1.95 -1.60
C VAL A 114 7.44 1.72 -2.29
N MET A 115 7.46 0.78 -3.22
CA MET A 115 8.66 0.42 -3.97
C MET A 115 8.59 1.07 -5.35
N ASP A 116 9.67 1.73 -5.76
CA ASP A 116 9.87 1.98 -7.18
C ASP A 116 10.47 0.69 -7.76
N VAL A 117 9.73 0.01 -8.63
CA VAL A 117 10.30 -1.12 -9.38
C VAL A 117 11.36 -0.61 -10.36
N GLY A 118 11.45 0.70 -10.55
CA GLY A 118 12.51 1.38 -11.26
C GLY A 118 12.52 0.93 -12.71
N ILE A 119 11.85 1.66 -13.59
CA ILE A 119 11.99 1.37 -15.01
C ILE A 119 13.48 1.58 -15.36
N PRO A 120 14.16 0.53 -15.86
CA PRO A 120 15.60 0.57 -15.98
C PRO A 120 16.02 1.53 -17.08
N THR A 121 17.21 2.11 -16.94
CA THR A 121 17.88 2.81 -18.04
C THR A 121 18.63 1.84 -18.95
N ILE A 122 18.88 0.60 -18.52
CA ILE A 122 19.48 -0.46 -19.33
C ILE A 122 18.70 -1.75 -19.13
N ALA A 123 18.22 -2.35 -20.23
CA ALA A 123 17.56 -3.66 -20.23
C ALA A 123 18.21 -4.58 -21.28
N SER A 124 18.04 -5.89 -21.11
CA SER A 124 18.46 -6.88 -22.10
C SER A 124 17.26 -7.63 -22.67
N VAL A 125 17.35 -7.97 -23.95
CA VAL A 125 16.48 -8.93 -24.65
C VAL A 125 17.34 -10.10 -25.08
N PHE A 126 16.94 -11.29 -24.64
CA PHE A 126 17.51 -12.56 -25.05
C PHE A 126 16.64 -13.21 -26.12
N MET A 127 17.20 -14.14 -26.88
CA MET A 127 16.45 -14.88 -27.92
C MET A 127 16.50 -16.40 -27.69
N PRO A 128 15.91 -16.94 -26.60
CA PRO A 128 15.90 -18.38 -26.38
C PRO A 128 15.00 -19.08 -27.41
N GLY A 129 15.60 -19.96 -28.22
CA GLY A 129 14.89 -20.62 -29.32
C GLY A 129 14.41 -19.59 -30.35
N ASN A 130 13.11 -19.61 -30.68
CA ASN A 130 12.49 -18.72 -31.67
C ASN A 130 11.61 -17.66 -31.00
N SER A 131 12.09 -17.04 -29.92
CA SER A 131 11.31 -16.09 -29.13
C SER A 131 12.17 -14.99 -28.53
N PHE A 132 11.64 -13.77 -28.44
CA PHE A 132 12.26 -12.71 -27.65
C PHE A 132 11.86 -12.84 -26.18
N SER A 133 12.83 -12.72 -25.28
CA SER A 133 12.61 -12.79 -23.84
C SER A 133 13.31 -11.63 -23.12
N PRO A 134 12.58 -10.77 -22.39
CA PRO A 134 11.11 -10.72 -22.36
C PRO A 134 10.55 -10.25 -23.71
N PHE A 135 9.32 -10.66 -24.05
CA PHE A 135 8.63 -10.20 -25.26
C PHE A 135 8.27 -8.71 -25.18
N ASN A 136 7.89 -8.24 -23.99
CA ASN A 136 7.64 -6.84 -23.68
C ASN A 136 8.61 -6.38 -22.60
N LEU A 137 9.25 -5.22 -22.80
CA LEU A 137 10.05 -4.57 -21.77
C LEU A 137 9.79 -3.07 -21.75
N SER A 138 10.13 -2.45 -20.62
CA SER A 138 10.12 -0.99 -20.48
C SER A 138 11.52 -0.46 -20.16
N VAL A 139 11.87 0.67 -20.75
CA VAL A 139 13.06 1.47 -20.39
C VAL A 139 12.69 2.94 -20.24
N LYS A 140 13.49 3.71 -19.51
CA LYS A 140 13.36 5.17 -19.50
C LYS A 140 13.79 5.76 -20.84
N VAL A 141 13.32 6.96 -21.15
CA VAL A 141 13.78 7.75 -22.30
C VAL A 141 15.29 7.98 -22.20
N ASN A 142 15.98 7.86 -23.33
CA ASN A 142 17.43 7.74 -23.45
C ASN A 142 18.01 6.46 -22.84
N GLY A 143 17.17 5.49 -22.50
CA GLY A 143 17.57 4.16 -22.05
C GLY A 143 18.13 3.32 -23.20
N THR A 144 18.90 2.30 -22.83
CA THR A 144 19.55 1.36 -23.75
C THR A 144 18.91 -0.02 -23.63
N VAL A 145 18.57 -0.63 -24.76
CA VAL A 145 18.22 -2.05 -24.83
C VAL A 145 19.36 -2.79 -25.49
N ARG A 146 19.85 -3.84 -24.82
CA ARG A 146 20.88 -4.74 -25.30
C ARG A 146 20.19 -5.97 -25.88
N PHE A 147 20.32 -6.20 -27.17
CA PHE A 147 19.83 -7.40 -27.83
C PHE A 147 20.96 -8.43 -27.85
N GLU A 148 20.77 -9.52 -27.14
CA GLU A 148 21.76 -10.58 -26.94
C GLU A 148 21.44 -11.75 -27.88
N PHE A 149 22.19 -11.83 -28.97
CA PHE A 149 21.99 -12.81 -30.04
C PHE A 149 22.72 -14.12 -29.69
N PRO A 150 22.00 -15.26 -29.67
CA PRO A 150 22.61 -16.56 -29.45
C PRO A 150 23.36 -17.02 -30.70
N SER A 151 23.83 -18.27 -30.69
CA SER A 151 24.47 -18.88 -31.87
C SER A 151 23.53 -19.06 -33.05
N ALA A 152 22.25 -19.33 -32.78
CA ALA A 152 21.21 -19.33 -33.81
C ALA A 152 20.96 -17.88 -34.27
N PRO A 153 21.08 -17.58 -35.57
CA PRO A 153 21.04 -16.21 -36.04
C PRO A 153 19.62 -15.64 -36.03
N HIS A 154 19.52 -14.36 -35.70
CA HIS A 154 18.28 -13.59 -35.61
C HIS A 154 18.50 -12.17 -36.14
N ASN A 155 17.42 -11.41 -36.29
CA ASN A 155 17.46 -9.97 -36.51
C ASN A 155 16.41 -9.27 -35.64
N VAL A 156 16.49 -7.94 -35.58
CA VAL A 156 15.51 -7.08 -34.91
C VAL A 156 15.15 -5.98 -35.88
N ILE A 157 13.97 -6.09 -36.48
CA ILE A 157 13.45 -5.13 -37.44
C ILE A 157 12.31 -4.36 -36.78
N PHE A 158 12.48 -3.06 -36.60
CA PHE A 158 11.48 -2.22 -35.95
C PHE A 158 10.36 -1.84 -36.92
N ASN A 159 9.12 -1.82 -36.42
CA ASN A 159 8.00 -1.35 -37.20
C ASN A 159 8.18 0.15 -37.46
N SER A 160 8.08 0.57 -38.72
CA SER A 160 8.37 1.95 -39.12
C SER A 160 7.50 2.96 -38.36
N LYS A 161 8.15 3.80 -37.55
CA LYS A 161 7.52 4.84 -36.72
C LYS A 161 8.53 5.93 -36.38
N PRO A 162 8.12 7.20 -36.21
CA PRO A 162 9.02 8.25 -35.73
C PRO A 162 9.70 7.86 -34.40
N GLY A 163 11.01 8.08 -34.32
CA GLY A 163 11.81 7.81 -33.13
C GLY A 163 12.26 6.36 -32.94
N VAL A 164 11.96 5.46 -33.89
CA VAL A 164 12.56 4.11 -33.87
C VAL A 164 14.07 4.21 -34.04
N PRO A 165 14.85 3.40 -33.31
CA PRO A 165 16.28 3.28 -33.56
C PRO A 165 16.53 2.46 -34.83
N ALA A 166 17.79 2.39 -35.27
CA ALA A 166 18.18 1.61 -36.44
C ALA A 166 17.88 0.11 -36.25
N ASP A 167 17.48 -0.58 -37.32
CA ASP A 167 17.33 -2.03 -37.31
C ASP A 167 18.65 -2.74 -36.97
N ILE A 168 18.56 -3.95 -36.43
CA ILE A 168 19.69 -4.86 -36.29
C ILE A 168 19.52 -5.91 -37.37
N GLN A 169 20.44 -5.90 -38.33
CA GLN A 169 20.45 -6.88 -39.41
C GLN A 169 20.83 -8.27 -38.87
N PHE A 170 20.66 -9.28 -39.71
CA PHE A 170 20.90 -10.68 -39.37
C PHE A 170 22.27 -10.92 -38.73
N THR A 171 22.28 -11.46 -37.51
CA THR A 171 23.51 -11.70 -36.74
C THR A 171 23.40 -12.82 -35.71
N SER A 172 24.53 -13.22 -35.11
CA SER A 172 24.66 -14.29 -34.11
C SER A 172 25.87 -14.08 -33.20
N ASN A 173 25.84 -14.65 -31.99
CA ASN A 173 26.92 -14.64 -30.99
C ASN A 173 27.44 -13.24 -30.63
N GLU A 174 26.56 -12.24 -30.59
CA GLU A 174 26.93 -10.88 -30.23
C GLU A 174 25.85 -10.18 -29.40
N THR A 175 26.22 -9.05 -28.81
CA THR A 175 25.29 -8.15 -28.13
C THR A 175 25.27 -6.82 -28.84
N VAL A 176 24.10 -6.43 -29.37
CA VAL A 176 23.91 -5.17 -30.08
C VAL A 176 23.00 -4.27 -29.28
N SER A 177 23.47 -3.04 -29.01
CA SER A 177 22.70 -2.06 -28.21
C SER A 177 21.93 -1.09 -29.09
N ARG A 178 20.76 -0.65 -28.61
CA ARG A 178 19.99 0.48 -29.15
C ARG A 178 19.60 1.45 -28.05
N ILE A 179 19.79 2.74 -28.30
CA ILE A 179 19.33 3.81 -27.43
C ILE A 179 17.95 4.24 -27.91
N PHE A 180 17.01 4.34 -26.99
CA PHE A 180 15.64 4.78 -27.23
C PHE A 180 15.45 6.19 -26.69
N SER A 181 15.63 7.20 -27.54
CA SER A 181 15.60 8.62 -27.16
C SER A 181 14.20 9.26 -27.17
N THR A 182 13.19 8.53 -27.62
CA THR A 182 11.81 9.04 -27.78
C THR A 182 10.84 8.22 -26.94
N VAL A 183 9.99 8.89 -26.16
CA VAL A 183 8.91 8.24 -25.40
C VAL A 183 7.90 7.61 -26.37
N GLY A 184 7.49 6.38 -26.09
CA GLY A 184 6.51 5.67 -26.89
C GLY A 184 6.76 4.18 -26.94
N THR A 185 5.92 3.50 -27.71
CA THR A 185 5.99 2.05 -27.90
C THR A 185 6.58 1.72 -29.26
N PHE A 186 7.56 0.82 -29.29
CA PHE A 186 8.34 0.44 -30.46
C PHE A 186 8.28 -1.09 -30.63
N PRO A 187 7.30 -1.60 -31.41
CA PRO A 187 7.26 -3.00 -31.80
C PRO A 187 8.41 -3.35 -32.74
N TYR A 188 8.87 -4.59 -32.68
CA TYR A 188 9.88 -5.13 -33.56
C TYR A 188 9.64 -6.63 -33.80
N ASP A 189 10.15 -7.11 -34.92
CA ASP A 189 10.00 -8.48 -35.39
C ASP A 189 11.36 -9.08 -35.75
N CYS A 190 11.46 -10.41 -35.60
CA CYS A 190 12.47 -11.20 -36.27
C CYS A 190 11.89 -11.69 -37.60
N THR A 191 12.50 -11.33 -38.73
CA THR A 191 11.99 -11.72 -40.06
C THR A 191 12.41 -13.14 -40.45
N VAL A 192 13.28 -13.78 -39.66
CA VAL A 192 13.77 -15.15 -39.86
C VAL A 192 12.76 -16.16 -39.32
N HIS A 193 12.07 -15.81 -38.23
CA HIS A 193 11.16 -16.69 -37.51
C HIS A 193 9.76 -16.08 -37.47
N PRO A 194 8.82 -16.52 -38.34
CA PRO A 194 7.46 -15.98 -38.36
C PRO A 194 6.80 -16.05 -36.97
N GLY A 195 6.21 -14.93 -36.53
CA GLY A 195 5.56 -14.82 -35.23
C GLY A 195 6.48 -14.50 -34.05
N MET A 196 7.79 -14.38 -34.29
CA MET A 196 8.73 -13.91 -33.28
C MET A 196 8.72 -12.37 -33.25
N SER A 197 7.90 -11.82 -32.36
CA SER A 197 7.69 -10.38 -32.18
C SER A 197 7.97 -9.96 -30.75
N GLY A 198 8.39 -8.71 -30.58
CA GLY A 198 8.62 -8.10 -29.28
C GLY A 198 8.30 -6.60 -29.29
N GLN A 199 8.40 -5.98 -28.12
CA GLN A 199 8.08 -4.58 -27.95
C GLN A 199 8.92 -3.92 -26.85
N VAL A 200 9.45 -2.73 -27.16
CA VAL A 200 10.03 -1.82 -26.18
C VAL A 200 9.05 -0.69 -25.90
N THR A 201 8.71 -0.48 -24.63
CA THR A 201 8.00 0.71 -24.16
C THR A 201 8.98 1.68 -23.50
N VAL A 202 8.99 2.91 -23.98
CA VAL A 202 9.86 3.97 -23.50
C VAL A 202 9.02 4.97 -22.74
N VAL A 203 9.31 5.17 -21.47
CA VAL A 203 8.61 6.14 -20.61
C VAL A 203 9.56 7.20 -20.10
N ARG A 204 9.05 8.24 -19.42
CA ARG A 204 9.90 9.25 -18.78
C ARG A 204 10.56 8.73 -17.52
#